data_AF-A0A0R3UEH3-F1
#
_entry.id   AF-A0A0R3UEH3-F1
#
_cell.length_a   1.000
_cell.length_b   1.000
_cell.length_c   1.000
_cell.angle_alpha   90.00
_cell.angle_beta   90.00
_cell.angle_gamma   90.00
#
_symmetry.space_group_name_H-M   'P 1'
#
loop_
_entity.id
_entity.type
_entity.pdbx_description
1 polymer ?
#
loop_
_entity_poly.entity_id
_entity_poly.type
_entity_poly.pdbx_seq_one_letter_code
_entity_poly.pdbx_strand_id
1 'polypeptide(L)'
;MLTVLFLTYGIGEGHCRHAHDGIMVLLLSSVDATHSRTSDLSIHAFANIDSALDVFAADRTGKADFALESAGGTVVSTRCTRTYDSSITSFPIFSAMLQPNTHLGECWCFHGSQGQAIIRLAARVHVTGVSLEHVSKLVALSGRIDSAPLHGLVLIFAEDGEVLGSFVYDINAKPVQYFPIKPRPNGQPTRFIELAVNSNHGHPAYTCIYRLRVHGNMAEDDQN
;
A
#
# COMPACT_ATOMS: atom_id res chain seq x y z
N MET A 1 26.92 15.42 -72.82
CA MET A 1 28.05 15.40 -73.77
C MET A 1 29.30 15.15 -72.94
N LEU A 2 29.84 13.94 -73.05
CA LEU A 2 30.87 13.36 -72.19
C LEU A 2 32.25 13.84 -72.67
N THR A 3 33.13 14.27 -71.77
CA THR A 3 34.57 14.25 -72.08
C THR A 3 35.36 13.85 -70.83
N VAL A 4 35.97 12.68 -70.98
CA VAL A 4 36.78 11.94 -70.01
C VAL A 4 38.22 12.40 -70.18
N LEU A 5 38.96 12.62 -69.08
CA LEU A 5 40.42 12.67 -69.13
C LEU A 5 40.99 11.62 -68.18
N PHE A 6 41.59 10.59 -68.79
CA PHE A 6 42.39 9.55 -68.14
C PHE A 6 43.78 10.12 -67.80
N LEU A 7 44.28 9.81 -66.60
CA LEU A 7 45.71 9.66 -66.36
C LEU A 7 45.95 8.29 -65.75
N THR A 8 46.86 7.56 -66.40
CA THR A 8 47.25 6.16 -66.18
C THR A 8 48.49 6.06 -65.29
N TYR A 9 48.82 4.80 -64.93
CA TYR A 9 49.98 4.25 -64.20
C TYR A 9 49.73 4.00 -62.70
N GLY A 10 49.92 2.80 -62.14
CA GLY A 10 50.48 1.56 -62.68
C GLY A 10 50.10 0.36 -61.81
N ILE A 11 50.14 -0.82 -62.43
CA ILE A 11 49.61 -2.11 -61.96
C ILE A 11 50.67 -2.84 -61.13
N GLY A 12 50.30 -3.29 -59.93
CA GLY A 12 50.96 -4.37 -59.19
C GLY A 12 49.88 -5.35 -58.73
N GLU A 13 49.99 -6.61 -59.14
CA GLU A 13 49.01 -7.68 -58.93
C GLU A 13 48.92 -8.13 -57.45
N GLY A 14 47.71 -8.37 -56.93
CA GLY A 14 47.53 -9.15 -55.69
C GLY A 14 46.27 -8.87 -54.85
N HIS A 15 45.14 -9.48 -55.21
CA HIS A 15 44.03 -9.94 -54.36
C HIS A 15 43.17 -8.97 -53.48
N CYS A 16 41.91 -8.81 -53.92
CA CYS A 16 40.60 -8.81 -53.21
C CYS A 16 40.20 -7.83 -52.05
N ARG A 17 39.30 -6.90 -52.43
CA ARG A 17 38.01 -6.45 -51.82
C ARG A 17 37.94 -5.54 -50.57
N HIS A 18 37.61 -4.27 -50.86
CA HIS A 18 36.58 -3.33 -50.32
C HIS A 18 36.67 -2.89 -48.84
N ALA A 19 36.99 -1.63 -48.50
CA ALA A 19 36.34 -0.32 -48.74
C ALA A 19 35.22 0.02 -47.74
N HIS A 20 35.44 1.06 -46.92
CA HIS A 20 34.41 1.99 -46.45
C HIS A 20 35.04 3.37 -46.18
N ASP A 21 34.76 4.30 -47.09
CA ASP A 21 34.94 5.76 -46.96
C ASP A 21 33.90 6.35 -46.01
N GLY A 22 34.21 7.52 -45.42
CA GLY A 22 33.18 8.32 -44.76
C GLY A 22 33.68 9.57 -44.04
N ILE A 23 33.86 10.66 -44.78
CA ILE A 23 34.30 11.99 -44.37
C ILE A 23 33.31 12.69 -43.43
N MET A 24 33.86 13.34 -42.39
CA MET A 24 33.18 14.22 -41.44
C MET A 24 32.86 15.59 -42.07
N VAL A 25 31.59 15.96 -42.13
CA VAL A 25 31.16 17.33 -42.46
C VAL A 25 30.34 17.88 -41.31
N LEU A 26 30.93 18.86 -40.61
CA LEU A 26 30.27 19.73 -39.64
C LEU A 26 29.45 20.78 -40.38
N LEU A 27 28.14 20.80 -40.17
CA LEU A 27 27.29 21.97 -40.42
C LEU A 27 26.50 22.28 -39.14
N LEU A 28 26.73 23.49 -38.63
CA LEU A 28 26.19 24.04 -37.39
C LEU A 28 24.76 24.59 -37.58
N SER A 29 23.98 24.42 -36.50
CA SER A 29 22.86 25.25 -36.01
C SER A 29 21.58 25.37 -36.84
N SER A 30 20.60 24.51 -36.53
CA SER A 30 19.26 24.91 -36.05
C SER A 30 18.39 23.67 -35.84
N VAL A 31 18.58 22.99 -34.69
CA VAL A 31 17.57 22.03 -34.22
C VAL A 31 16.83 22.72 -33.09
N ASP A 32 15.58 23.05 -33.38
CA ASP A 32 14.64 23.76 -32.53
C ASP A 32 14.52 23.18 -31.12
N ALA A 33 14.50 24.09 -30.14
CA ALA A 33 14.39 23.86 -28.71
C ALA A 33 13.00 23.35 -28.24
N THR A 34 12.34 22.52 -29.04
CA THR A 34 10.99 21.97 -28.77
C THR A 34 11.00 20.49 -28.37
N HIS A 35 12.11 19.76 -28.57
CA HIS A 35 12.24 18.35 -28.17
C HIS A 35 12.60 18.16 -26.68
N SER A 36 13.15 19.18 -26.00
CA SER A 36 13.60 19.01 -24.61
C SER A 36 12.46 19.00 -23.59
N ARG A 37 11.27 19.55 -23.91
CA ARG A 37 10.15 19.63 -22.95
C ARG A 37 9.32 18.34 -22.91
N THR A 38 9.26 17.58 -23.99
CA THR A 38 8.47 16.34 -24.06
C THR A 38 9.18 15.15 -23.39
N SER A 39 10.51 15.09 -23.45
CA SER A 39 11.29 14.07 -22.74
C SER A 39 11.23 14.24 -21.21
N ASP A 40 11.29 15.47 -20.71
CA ASP A 40 11.17 15.76 -19.26
C ASP A 40 9.79 15.40 -18.73
N LEU A 41 8.71 15.74 -19.45
CA LEU A 41 7.35 15.36 -19.07
C LEU A 41 7.16 13.84 -19.02
N SER A 42 7.75 13.09 -19.97
CA SER A 42 7.71 11.62 -19.93
C SER A 42 8.53 11.05 -18.78
N ILE A 43 9.73 11.55 -18.52
CA ILE A 43 10.60 11.05 -17.44
C ILE A 43 9.98 11.34 -16.07
N HIS A 44 9.38 12.51 -15.86
CA HIS A 44 8.66 12.82 -14.63
C HIS A 44 7.36 12.00 -14.48
N ALA A 45 6.65 11.71 -15.57
CA ALA A 45 5.48 10.83 -15.52
C ALA A 45 5.86 9.37 -15.18
N PHE A 46 6.97 8.85 -15.71
CA PHE A 46 7.44 7.49 -15.43
C PHE A 46 8.07 7.36 -14.04
N ALA A 47 8.87 8.33 -13.58
CA ALA A 47 9.42 8.33 -12.22
C ALA A 47 8.32 8.31 -11.12
N ASN A 48 7.17 8.94 -11.40
CA ASN A 48 6.02 8.91 -10.51
C ASN A 48 5.32 7.54 -10.49
N ILE A 49 5.44 6.74 -11.56
CA ILE A 49 4.89 5.38 -11.63
C ILE A 49 5.74 4.44 -10.80
N ASP A 50 7.06 4.48 -10.94
CA ASP A 50 7.97 3.60 -10.18
C ASP A 50 7.81 3.82 -8.66
N SER A 51 7.77 5.08 -8.22
CA SER A 51 7.52 5.39 -6.80
C SER A 51 6.15 4.92 -6.32
N ALA A 52 5.10 5.03 -7.15
CA ALA A 52 3.77 4.53 -6.79
C ALA A 52 3.73 2.99 -6.73
N LEU A 53 4.49 2.31 -7.61
CA LEU A 53 4.65 0.85 -7.61
C LEU A 53 5.43 0.38 -6.39
N ASP A 54 6.47 1.11 -5.96
CA ASP A 54 7.22 0.81 -4.75
C ASP A 54 6.31 0.88 -3.51
N VAL A 55 5.47 1.92 -3.40
CA VAL A 55 4.49 2.02 -2.31
C VAL A 55 3.45 0.92 -2.38
N PHE A 56 2.99 0.56 -3.58
CA PHE A 56 2.07 -0.55 -3.78
C PHE A 56 2.68 -1.88 -3.32
N ALA A 57 3.92 -2.16 -3.71
CA ALA A 57 4.69 -3.33 -3.30
C ALA A 57 4.97 -3.34 -1.79
N ALA A 58 5.17 -2.16 -1.18
CA ALA A 58 5.31 -1.96 0.26
C ALA A 58 3.95 -1.97 0.99
N ASP A 59 3.16 -3.03 0.75
CA ASP A 59 1.83 -3.27 1.33
C ASP A 59 0.87 -2.08 1.20
N ARG A 60 0.96 -1.36 0.07
CA ARG A 60 0.11 -0.21 -0.29
C ARG A 60 0.19 0.99 0.66
N THR A 61 1.04 0.93 1.69
CA THR A 61 1.15 1.96 2.73
C THR A 61 2.58 2.50 2.88
N GLY A 62 3.60 1.72 2.51
CA GLY A 62 4.99 2.07 2.77
C GLY A 62 5.34 2.11 4.26
N LYS A 63 4.59 1.40 5.11
CA LYS A 63 4.73 1.43 6.58
C LYS A 63 4.76 0.00 7.14
N ALA A 64 5.56 -0.21 8.17
CA ALA A 64 5.57 -1.48 8.90
C ALA A 64 4.21 -1.73 9.57
N ASP A 65 3.75 -2.98 9.54
CA ASP A 65 2.51 -3.43 10.15
C ASP A 65 2.81 -4.32 11.37
N PHE A 66 2.67 -3.75 12.56
CA PHE A 66 2.91 -4.46 13.82
C PHE A 66 1.73 -5.33 14.27
N ALA A 67 0.59 -5.25 13.58
CA ALA A 67 -0.57 -6.09 13.85
C ALA A 67 -0.59 -7.35 12.98
N LEU A 68 0.27 -7.43 11.95
CA LEU A 68 0.36 -8.55 11.02
C LEU A 68 0.58 -9.89 11.74
N GLU A 69 -0.29 -10.87 11.44
CA GLU A 69 -0.27 -12.17 12.12
C GLU A 69 1.03 -12.94 11.88
N SER A 70 1.52 -12.97 10.64
CA SER A 70 2.77 -13.65 10.29
C SER A 70 4.02 -13.00 10.90
N ALA A 71 3.93 -11.75 11.36
CA ALA A 71 4.98 -11.05 12.11
C ALA A 71 4.85 -11.26 13.63
N GLY A 72 3.83 -11.97 14.10
CA GLY A 72 3.59 -12.27 15.51
C GLY A 72 2.49 -11.44 16.18
N GLY A 73 1.76 -10.61 15.40
CA GLY A 73 0.53 -9.98 15.86
C GLY A 73 -0.57 -11.02 16.09
N THR A 74 -1.44 -10.82 17.08
CA THR A 74 -2.51 -11.78 17.39
C THR A 74 -3.74 -11.09 17.94
N VAL A 75 -4.94 -11.56 17.58
CA VAL A 75 -6.17 -11.17 18.28
C VAL A 75 -6.25 -11.92 19.61
N VAL A 76 -6.29 -11.18 20.72
CA VAL A 76 -6.30 -11.73 22.08
C VAL A 76 -7.73 -12.05 22.52
N SER A 77 -8.67 -11.17 22.20
CA SER A 77 -10.07 -11.28 22.60
C SER A 77 -10.92 -10.33 21.77
N THR A 78 -12.19 -10.69 21.55
CA THR A 78 -13.19 -9.82 20.92
C THR A 78 -14.17 -9.20 21.94
N ARG A 79 -13.81 -9.21 23.24
CA ARG A 79 -14.69 -8.77 24.34
C ARG A 79 -16.05 -9.49 24.28
N CYS A 80 -17.14 -8.72 24.09
CA CYS A 80 -18.51 -9.24 23.95
C CYS A 80 -18.95 -9.34 22.48
N THR A 81 -18.06 -9.06 21.53
CA THR A 81 -18.36 -9.04 20.09
C THR A 81 -18.47 -10.46 19.56
N ARG A 82 -19.64 -10.76 19.00
CA ARG A 82 -19.95 -12.06 18.40
C ARG A 82 -19.61 -12.01 16.92
N THR A 83 -18.72 -12.90 16.48
CA THR A 83 -18.44 -13.12 15.07
C THR A 83 -19.73 -13.45 14.33
N TYR A 84 -19.96 -12.77 13.22
CA TYR A 84 -21.03 -13.06 12.27
C TYR A 84 -20.47 -14.09 11.29
N ASP A 85 -20.87 -15.33 11.48
CA ASP A 85 -20.43 -16.43 10.63
C ASP A 85 -21.50 -16.77 9.59
N SER A 86 -21.15 -16.63 8.31
CA SER A 86 -21.96 -17.08 7.18
C SER A 86 -21.40 -18.34 6.50
N SER A 87 -20.32 -18.92 7.02
CA SER A 87 -19.54 -19.99 6.37
C SER A 87 -19.09 -21.07 7.35
N ILE A 88 -19.23 -22.34 6.97
CA ILE A 88 -19.12 -23.55 7.81
C ILE A 88 -17.66 -23.91 8.20
N THR A 89 -16.76 -22.94 8.43
CA THR A 89 -15.34 -23.21 8.72
C THR A 89 -15.01 -23.04 10.19
N SER A 90 -14.48 -24.11 10.80
CA SER A 90 -14.20 -24.24 12.24
C SER A 90 -12.99 -23.43 12.77
N PHE A 91 -12.51 -22.42 12.05
CA PHE A 91 -11.34 -21.62 12.44
C PHE A 91 -11.77 -20.22 12.91
N PRO A 92 -11.04 -19.61 13.86
CA PRO A 92 -11.37 -18.28 14.36
C PRO A 92 -11.23 -17.22 13.25
N ILE A 93 -12.35 -16.85 12.64
CA ILE A 93 -12.48 -15.88 11.54
C ILE A 93 -11.95 -14.48 11.95
N PHE A 94 -11.88 -14.19 13.26
CA PHE A 94 -11.39 -12.90 13.75
C PHE A 94 -9.91 -12.64 13.44
N SER A 95 -9.08 -13.67 13.27
CA SER A 95 -7.67 -13.49 12.85
C SER A 95 -7.56 -12.97 11.42
N ALA A 96 -8.59 -13.14 10.58
CA ALA A 96 -8.57 -12.72 9.18
C ALA A 96 -8.24 -11.22 9.03
N MET A 97 -8.67 -10.37 9.95
CA MET A 97 -8.37 -8.93 9.89
C MET A 97 -6.88 -8.59 10.06
N LEU A 98 -6.05 -9.53 10.53
CA LEU A 98 -4.61 -9.36 10.71
C LEU A 98 -3.80 -10.05 9.59
N GLN A 99 -4.47 -10.70 8.65
CA GLN A 99 -3.85 -11.38 7.52
C GLN A 99 -3.81 -10.45 6.29
N PRO A 100 -2.85 -10.64 5.35
CA PRO A 100 -2.73 -9.78 4.19
C PRO A 100 -3.80 -10.04 3.11
N ASN A 101 -4.55 -11.14 3.20
CA ASN A 101 -5.57 -11.51 2.24
C ASN A 101 -6.78 -10.57 2.36
N THR A 102 -7.21 -10.00 1.23
CA THR A 102 -8.32 -9.01 1.17
C THR A 102 -9.33 -9.37 0.06
N HIS A 103 -9.36 -10.65 -0.34
CA HIS A 103 -10.40 -11.16 -1.23
C HIS A 103 -11.77 -11.18 -0.55
N LEU A 104 -12.85 -11.18 -1.34
CA LEU A 104 -14.22 -11.22 -0.82
C LEU A 104 -14.42 -12.42 0.13
N GLY A 105 -14.94 -12.15 1.33
CA GLY A 105 -15.16 -13.17 2.37
C GLY A 105 -13.99 -13.35 3.34
N GLU A 106 -12.79 -12.92 2.97
CA GLU A 106 -11.57 -13.03 3.79
C GLU A 106 -11.47 -11.84 4.74
N CYS A 107 -12.41 -11.77 5.69
CA CYS A 107 -12.54 -10.67 6.63
C CYS A 107 -13.15 -11.15 7.94
N TRP A 108 -12.94 -10.38 9.00
CA TRP A 108 -13.69 -10.58 10.23
C TRP A 108 -14.99 -9.81 10.20
N CYS A 109 -16.12 -10.52 10.17
CA CYS A 109 -17.44 -9.92 10.33
C CYS A 109 -17.99 -10.15 11.75
N PHE A 110 -18.71 -9.17 12.29
CA PHE A 110 -19.40 -9.28 13.57
C PHE A 110 -20.84 -8.77 13.50
N HIS A 111 -21.68 -9.27 14.40
CA HIS A 111 -23.10 -8.92 14.43
C HIS A 111 -23.32 -7.43 14.74
N GLY A 112 -24.25 -6.81 14.01
CA GLY A 112 -24.62 -5.42 14.19
C GLY A 112 -23.55 -4.44 13.69
N SER A 113 -23.59 -3.22 14.22
CA SER A 113 -22.73 -2.10 13.82
C SER A 113 -21.65 -1.75 14.84
N GLN A 114 -21.59 -2.47 15.96
CA GLN A 114 -20.68 -2.22 17.07
C GLN A 114 -19.90 -3.46 17.45
N GLY A 115 -18.59 -3.31 17.63
CA GLY A 115 -17.70 -4.43 17.89
C GLY A 115 -16.34 -3.96 18.37
N GLN A 116 -15.64 -4.85 19.07
CA GLN A 116 -14.36 -4.60 19.70
C GLN A 116 -13.43 -5.79 19.49
N ALA A 117 -12.15 -5.51 19.29
CA ALA A 117 -11.10 -6.50 19.26
C ALA A 117 -9.85 -5.97 19.97
N ILE A 118 -9.25 -6.81 20.81
CA ILE A 118 -7.97 -6.55 21.44
C ILE A 118 -6.89 -7.25 20.62
N ILE A 119 -5.91 -6.47 20.19
CA ILE A 119 -4.81 -6.92 19.34
C ILE A 119 -3.51 -6.80 20.12
N ARG A 120 -2.77 -7.90 20.21
CA ARG A 120 -1.38 -7.91 20.64
C ARG A 120 -0.51 -7.66 19.42
N LEU A 121 0.33 -6.65 19.50
CA LEU A 121 1.32 -6.29 18.49
C LEU A 121 2.54 -7.21 18.56
N ALA A 122 3.23 -7.36 17.43
CA ALA A 122 4.46 -8.13 17.31
C ALA A 122 5.54 -7.68 18.32
N ALA A 123 5.69 -6.36 18.49
CA ALA A 123 6.63 -5.71 19.40
C ALA A 123 5.95 -4.62 20.25
N ARG A 124 6.65 -4.03 21.23
CA ARG A 124 6.21 -2.80 21.89
C ARG A 124 6.46 -1.61 20.98
N VAL A 125 5.44 -0.78 20.76
CA VAL A 125 5.44 0.25 19.72
C VAL A 125 4.90 1.57 20.25
N HIS A 126 5.56 2.67 19.89
CA HIS A 126 4.97 4.01 19.90
C HIS A 126 4.09 4.16 18.67
N VAL A 127 2.79 3.90 18.83
CA VAL A 127 1.83 3.91 17.72
C VAL A 127 1.71 5.31 17.14
N THR A 128 1.93 5.44 15.83
CA THR A 128 1.83 6.70 15.06
C THR A 128 0.58 6.76 14.21
N GLY A 129 -0.08 5.63 13.96
CA GLY A 129 -1.35 5.59 13.26
C GLY A 129 -1.78 4.17 12.92
N VAL A 130 -2.98 4.04 12.37
CA VAL A 130 -3.52 2.76 11.90
C VAL A 130 -3.95 2.89 10.45
N SER A 131 -3.94 1.79 9.72
CA SER A 131 -4.62 1.72 8.43
C SER A 131 -5.76 0.72 8.49
N LEU A 132 -6.93 1.12 8.02
CA LEU A 132 -8.06 0.22 7.80
C LEU A 132 -8.22 -0.02 6.31
N GLU A 133 -8.48 -1.27 5.96
CA GLU A 133 -8.78 -1.68 4.61
C GLU A 133 -10.17 -2.32 4.55
N HIS A 134 -10.85 -2.02 3.45
CA HIS A 134 -12.06 -2.71 3.02
C HIS A 134 -11.93 -3.02 1.53
N VAL A 135 -12.72 -3.98 1.02
CA VAL A 135 -12.76 -4.25 -0.43
C VAL A 135 -13.23 -3.03 -1.22
N SER A 136 -12.71 -2.91 -2.45
CA SER A 136 -13.15 -1.87 -3.39
C SER A 136 -14.59 -2.12 -3.86
N LYS A 137 -15.36 -1.04 -4.05
CA LYS A 137 -16.68 -1.09 -4.71
C LYS A 137 -16.61 -1.73 -6.10
N LEU A 138 -15.46 -1.64 -6.78
CA LEU A 138 -15.24 -2.22 -8.10
C LEU A 138 -15.23 -3.75 -8.12
N VAL A 139 -14.95 -4.39 -6.98
CA VAL A 139 -14.92 -5.86 -6.87
C VAL A 139 -16.10 -6.41 -6.07
N ALA A 140 -16.86 -5.56 -5.39
CA ALA A 140 -18.05 -5.97 -4.64
C ALA A 140 -19.15 -6.44 -5.60
N LEU A 141 -19.66 -7.67 -5.42
CA LEU A 141 -20.69 -8.25 -6.30
C LEU A 141 -21.98 -7.42 -6.36
N SER A 142 -22.35 -6.77 -5.25
CA SER A 142 -23.51 -5.88 -5.16
C SER A 142 -23.21 -4.43 -5.55
N GLY A 143 -21.94 -4.10 -5.82
CA GLY A 143 -21.44 -2.72 -5.93
C GLY A 143 -21.49 -1.92 -4.62
N ARG A 144 -21.86 -2.56 -3.50
CA ARG A 144 -22.03 -1.93 -2.19
C ARG A 144 -21.02 -2.49 -1.19
N ILE A 145 -20.60 -1.63 -0.27
CA ILE A 145 -19.71 -1.94 0.86
C ILE A 145 -20.25 -1.31 2.15
N ASP A 146 -21.56 -1.34 2.32
CA ASP A 146 -22.28 -0.80 3.48
C ASP A 146 -21.96 -1.52 4.80
N SER A 147 -21.36 -2.72 4.72
CA SER A 147 -20.81 -3.46 5.87
C SER A 147 -19.46 -2.91 6.35
N ALA A 148 -18.84 -1.97 5.64
CA ALA A 148 -17.60 -1.34 6.09
C ALA A 148 -17.83 -0.60 7.42
N PRO A 149 -16.82 -0.55 8.32
CA PRO A 149 -16.90 0.30 9.51
C PRO A 149 -17.01 1.76 9.08
N LEU A 150 -17.70 2.58 9.86
CA LEU A 150 -17.82 4.03 9.62
C LEU A 150 -17.08 4.78 10.72
N HIS A 151 -17.56 4.74 11.96
CA HIS A 151 -16.92 5.40 13.10
C HIS A 151 -16.29 4.39 14.04
N GLY A 152 -15.14 4.74 14.60
CA GLY A 152 -14.52 3.96 15.65
C GLY A 152 -13.37 4.65 16.36
N LEU A 153 -12.83 3.96 17.35
CA LEU A 153 -11.74 4.39 18.21
C LEU A 153 -10.62 3.36 18.19
N VAL A 154 -9.40 3.85 18.35
CA VAL A 154 -8.21 3.04 18.67
C VAL A 154 -7.77 3.43 20.07
N LEU A 155 -7.72 2.46 20.97
CA LEU A 155 -7.35 2.66 22.36
C LEU A 155 -6.10 1.86 22.72
N ILE A 156 -5.37 2.29 23.75
CA ILE A 156 -4.46 1.41 24.46
C ILE A 156 -5.28 0.46 25.32
N PHE A 157 -4.95 -0.82 25.22
CA PHE A 157 -5.47 -1.79 26.16
C PHE A 157 -4.68 -1.71 27.48
N ALA A 158 -5.19 -0.90 28.41
CA ALA A 158 -4.72 -0.73 29.79
C ALA A 158 -5.92 -0.55 30.72
N GLU A 159 -5.73 -0.60 32.05
CA GLU A 159 -6.82 -0.45 33.04
C GLU A 159 -7.63 0.84 32.85
N ASP A 160 -6.98 1.94 32.43
CA ASP A 160 -7.62 3.24 32.21
C ASP A 160 -8.03 3.52 30.75
N GLY A 161 -7.77 2.58 29.82
CA GLY A 161 -8.27 2.63 28.43
C GLY A 161 -7.99 3.94 27.67
N GLU A 162 -6.73 4.39 27.60
CA GLU A 162 -6.36 5.64 26.91
C GLU A 162 -6.73 5.60 25.42
N VAL A 163 -7.55 6.57 24.97
CA VAL A 163 -7.88 6.72 23.55
C VAL A 163 -6.68 7.30 22.79
N LEU A 164 -6.12 6.54 21.85
CA LEU A 164 -5.03 6.98 20.97
C LEU A 164 -5.56 7.88 19.83
N GLY A 165 -6.73 7.54 19.31
CA GLY A 165 -7.33 8.28 18.21
C GLY A 165 -8.71 7.74 17.83
N SER A 166 -9.34 8.45 16.91
CA SER A 166 -10.61 8.09 16.29
C SER A 166 -10.45 8.03 14.78
N PHE A 167 -11.24 7.19 14.13
CA PHE A 167 -11.28 7.13 12.67
C PHE A 167 -12.70 7.32 12.14
N VAL A 168 -12.78 7.82 10.91
CA VAL A 168 -13.99 7.84 10.09
C VAL A 168 -13.63 7.27 8.72
N TYR A 169 -14.06 6.04 8.44
CA TYR A 169 -13.75 5.39 7.17
C TYR A 169 -14.74 5.85 6.08
N ASP A 170 -14.21 6.32 4.95
CA ASP A 170 -15.02 6.80 3.82
C ASP A 170 -15.08 5.77 2.70
N ILE A 171 -16.25 5.14 2.50
CA ILE A 171 -16.47 4.17 1.43
C ILE A 171 -16.35 4.77 0.00
N ASN A 172 -16.22 6.08 -0.15
CA ASN A 172 -16.01 6.75 -1.44
C ASN A 172 -14.53 7.08 -1.70
N ALA A 173 -13.66 6.95 -0.69
CA ALA A 173 -12.23 7.16 -0.81
C ALA A 173 -11.51 5.86 -1.26
N LYS A 174 -10.18 5.84 -1.12
CA LYS A 174 -9.38 4.65 -1.43
C LYS A 174 -9.73 3.49 -0.48
N PRO A 175 -9.62 2.22 -0.95
CA PRO A 175 -9.89 1.04 -0.12
C PRO A 175 -9.07 0.98 1.17
N VAL A 176 -7.79 1.38 1.10
CA VAL A 176 -6.89 1.51 2.25
C VAL A 176 -6.87 2.96 2.73
N GLN A 177 -7.18 3.20 4.00
CA GLN A 177 -7.22 4.52 4.62
C GLN A 177 -6.37 4.57 5.87
N TYR A 178 -5.48 5.56 5.94
CA TYR A 178 -4.57 5.77 7.05
C TYR A 178 -5.13 6.85 7.99
N PHE A 179 -5.12 6.56 9.28
CA PHE A 179 -5.59 7.43 10.35
C PHE A 179 -4.41 7.75 11.29
N PRO A 180 -3.90 8.99 11.29
CA PRO A 180 -2.77 9.38 12.13
C PRO A 180 -3.19 9.48 13.60
N ILE A 181 -2.30 9.06 14.49
CA ILE A 181 -2.42 9.20 15.94
C ILE A 181 -1.46 10.30 16.40
N LYS A 182 -1.93 11.19 17.28
CA LYS A 182 -1.12 12.32 17.74
C LYS A 182 0.09 11.82 18.54
N PRO A 183 1.28 12.42 18.36
CA PRO A 183 2.44 12.10 19.17
C PRO A 183 2.14 12.27 20.66
N ARG A 184 2.64 11.34 21.48
CA ARG A 184 2.49 11.35 22.93
C ARG A 184 3.86 11.57 23.56
N PRO A 185 4.23 12.81 23.95
CA PRO A 185 5.59 13.14 24.40
C PRO A 185 6.09 12.27 25.56
N ASN A 186 5.19 11.85 26.46
CA ASN A 186 5.48 10.96 27.59
C ASN A 186 4.75 9.61 27.47
N GLY A 187 4.25 9.29 26.27
CA GLY A 187 3.45 8.09 26.05
C GLY A 187 4.32 6.85 25.98
N GLN A 188 4.12 5.93 26.92
CA GLN A 188 4.83 4.66 26.94
C GLN A 188 4.48 3.82 25.70
N PRO A 189 5.44 3.05 25.15
CA PRO A 189 5.15 2.13 24.05
C PRO A 189 4.19 1.06 24.54
N THR A 190 3.26 0.64 23.67
CA THR A 190 2.29 -0.40 24.01
C THR A 190 2.51 -1.64 23.16
N ARG A 191 2.18 -2.80 23.73
CA ARG A 191 2.07 -4.07 23.00
C ARG A 191 0.63 -4.46 22.72
N PHE A 192 -0.35 -3.79 23.33
CA PHE A 192 -1.76 -4.12 23.17
C PHE A 192 -2.56 -2.87 22.82
N ILE A 193 -3.38 -3.01 21.79
CA ILE A 193 -4.36 -2.00 21.40
C ILE A 193 -5.75 -2.61 21.39
N GLU A 194 -6.76 -1.77 21.54
CA GLU A 194 -8.15 -2.13 21.34
C GLU A 194 -8.69 -1.33 20.13
N LEU A 195 -9.21 -2.05 19.14
CA LEU A 195 -10.03 -1.48 18.07
C LEU A 195 -11.48 -1.53 18.54
N ALA A 196 -12.16 -0.38 18.59
CA ALA A 196 -13.59 -0.29 18.83
C ALA A 196 -14.29 0.33 17.63
N VAL A 197 -15.23 -0.39 17.04
CA VAL A 197 -16.13 0.11 15.98
C VAL A 197 -17.46 0.50 16.62
N ASN A 198 -17.93 1.70 16.31
CA ASN A 198 -19.16 2.29 16.86
C ASN A 198 -20.32 2.31 15.86
N SER A 199 -20.02 2.27 14.56
CA SER A 199 -21.03 2.22 13.50
C SER A 199 -20.47 1.65 12.19
N ASN A 200 -21.36 1.34 11.25
CA ASN A 200 -21.05 0.96 9.86
C ASN A 200 -21.77 1.87 8.86
N HIS A 201 -21.65 1.57 7.57
CA HIS A 201 -22.26 2.33 6.47
C HIS A 201 -23.70 1.90 6.14
N GLY A 202 -24.42 1.32 7.12
CA GLY A 202 -25.86 1.05 7.02
C GLY A 202 -26.22 -0.42 6.75
N HIS A 203 -25.27 -1.34 6.77
CA HIS A 203 -25.60 -2.76 6.68
C HIS A 203 -26.33 -3.24 7.95
N PRO A 204 -27.54 -3.83 7.84
CA PRO A 204 -28.42 -4.02 9.00
C PRO A 204 -28.02 -5.17 9.93
N ALA A 205 -27.29 -6.16 9.43
CA ALA A 205 -27.04 -7.41 10.18
C ALA A 205 -25.61 -7.52 10.76
N TYR A 206 -24.63 -6.89 10.12
CA TYR A 206 -23.22 -7.10 10.42
C TYR A 206 -22.32 -5.97 9.91
N THR A 207 -21.09 -5.97 10.42
CA THR A 207 -19.98 -5.11 9.99
C THR A 207 -18.75 -5.97 9.75
N CYS A 208 -17.97 -5.68 8.71
CA CYS A 208 -16.80 -6.46 8.33
C CYS A 208 -15.53 -5.62 8.27
N ILE A 209 -14.47 -6.11 8.89
CA ILE A 209 -13.13 -5.54 8.85
C ILE A 209 -12.25 -6.49 8.04
N TYR A 210 -11.79 -6.02 6.87
CA TYR A 210 -10.91 -6.81 6.01
C TYR A 210 -9.48 -6.81 6.50
N ARG A 211 -8.92 -5.62 6.80
CA ARG A 211 -7.58 -5.56 7.37
C ARG A 211 -7.37 -4.37 8.28
N LEU A 212 -6.79 -4.62 9.44
CA LEU A 212 -6.26 -3.62 10.35
C LEU A 212 -4.73 -3.70 10.31
N ARG A 213 -4.08 -2.57 10.05
CA ARG A 213 -2.64 -2.40 10.19
C ARG A 213 -2.34 -1.42 11.31
N VAL A 214 -1.30 -1.69 12.09
CA VAL A 214 -0.85 -0.78 13.16
C VAL A 214 0.57 -0.33 12.88
N HIS A 215 0.78 0.99 12.82
CA HIS A 215 2.03 1.61 12.44
C HIS A 215 2.65 2.36 13.63
N GLY A 216 3.97 2.40 13.68
CA GLY A 216 4.69 3.12 14.73
C GLY A 216 6.19 2.85 14.72
N ASN A 217 6.84 3.24 15.80
CA ASN A 217 8.26 2.98 16.03
C ASN A 217 8.42 1.96 17.16
N MET A 218 9.28 0.95 16.97
CA MET A 218 9.59 -0.03 18.01
C MET A 218 10.28 0.64 19.21
N ALA A 219 9.95 0.19 20.42
CA ALA A 219 10.69 0.55 21.62
C ALA A 219 12.15 0.09 21.50
N GLU A 220 13.08 0.86 22.08
CA GLU A 220 14.53 0.63 21.96
C GLU A 220 14.95 -0.77 22.43
N ASP A 221 14.33 -1.29 23.50
CA ASP A 221 14.64 -2.62 24.07
C ASP A 221 14.29 -3.81 23.14
N ASP A 222 13.41 -3.61 22.16
CA ASP A 222 12.93 -4.67 21.27
C ASP A 222 13.71 -4.69 19.92
N GLN A 223 14.71 -3.83 19.73
CA GLN A 223 15.47 -3.69 18.47
C GLN A 223 16.72 -4.61 18.38
N ASN A 224 16.96 -5.44 19.38
CA ASN A 224 18.19 -6.24 19.56
C ASN A 224 17.88 -7.73 19.68
#